data_AF-A0ABD2MTL8-F1
#
_entry.id   AF-A0ABD2MTL8-F1
#
_cell.length_a   1.000
_cell.length_b   1.000
_cell.length_c   1.000
_cell.angle_alpha   90.00
_cell.angle_beta   90.00
_cell.angle_gamma   90.00
#
_symmetry.space_group_name_H-M   'P 1'
#
loop_
_entity.id
_entity.type
_entity.pdbx_description
1 polymer ?
#
loop_
_entity_poly.entity_id
_entity_poly.type
_entity_poly.pdbx_seq_one_letter_code
_entity_poly.pdbx_strand_id
1 'polypeptide(L)'
;MDTLSIQILSLYRSPFLSSPDFVEDLKQFLHGCRDSYDISVLVGDININSLDSENHIVNEYLNALYEEGYISTINTYTRKQGDTVSCLDHISVNNHNPVILGITFPEGNRKSDVRGKVQYKSQIDYTQLAERLEGENWGHIYDVGSAKDCAQAFVDTLKHHIKSYTKTSKILRKHCKRKIWRTNGLLK
;
A
#
# COMPACT_ATOMS: atom_id res chain seq x y z
N MET A 1 -2.35 2.34 27.48
CA MET A 1 -2.11 2.24 26.02
C MET A 1 -3.47 2.04 25.41
N ASP A 2 -3.94 3.03 24.65
CA ASP A 2 -5.22 2.91 23.95
C ASP A 2 -5.09 1.82 22.87
N THR A 3 -6.04 0.91 22.84
CA THR A 3 -6.07 -0.18 21.87
C THR A 3 -6.59 0.33 20.55
N LEU A 4 -5.73 0.32 19.51
CA LEU A 4 -6.13 0.66 18.15
C LEU A 4 -7.10 -0.39 17.60
N SER A 5 -8.25 0.06 17.13
CA SER A 5 -9.29 -0.75 16.52
C SER A 5 -9.22 -0.68 14.98
N ILE A 6 -9.31 -1.84 14.31
CA ILE A 6 -9.19 -1.93 12.86
C ILE A 6 -10.35 -2.77 12.32
N GLN A 7 -11.05 -2.24 11.31
CA GLN A 7 -12.03 -2.98 10.52
C GLN A 7 -11.53 -3.25 9.11
N ILE A 8 -11.86 -4.44 8.59
CA ILE A 8 -11.64 -4.81 7.20
C ILE A 8 -12.99 -5.14 6.57
N LEU A 9 -13.41 -4.32 5.60
CA LEU A 9 -14.63 -4.47 4.84
C LEU A 9 -14.30 -5.15 3.50
N SER A 10 -14.75 -6.39 3.33
CA SER A 10 -14.60 -7.09 2.06
C SER A 10 -15.82 -6.87 1.18
N LEU A 11 -15.61 -6.34 -0.03
CA LEU A 11 -16.66 -6.10 -1.00
C LEU A 11 -16.45 -6.94 -2.27
N TYR A 12 -17.56 -7.34 -2.86
CA TYR A 12 -17.58 -7.90 -4.20
C TYR A 12 -18.77 -7.32 -4.94
N ARG A 13 -18.53 -6.72 -6.10
CA ARG A 13 -19.60 -6.30 -7.01
C ARG A 13 -19.54 -7.16 -8.27
N SER A 14 -20.64 -7.85 -8.53
CA SER A 14 -20.80 -8.65 -9.75
C SER A 14 -20.72 -7.76 -10.99
N PRO A 15 -19.99 -8.17 -12.05
CA PRO A 15 -19.89 -7.39 -13.28
C PRO A 15 -21.24 -7.25 -14.02
N PHE A 16 -22.21 -8.11 -13.71
CA PHE A 16 -23.51 -8.19 -14.39
C PHE A 16 -24.63 -7.34 -13.75
N LEU A 17 -24.39 -6.75 -12.57
CA LEU A 17 -25.38 -5.93 -11.87
C LEU A 17 -25.26 -4.46 -12.25
N SER A 18 -26.24 -3.63 -11.88
CA SER A 18 -26.15 -2.17 -12.09
C SER A 18 -25.00 -1.59 -11.24
N SER A 19 -24.06 -0.90 -11.88
CA SER A 19 -23.03 -0.15 -11.16
C SER A 19 -23.60 1.04 -10.37
N PRO A 20 -24.54 1.85 -10.90
CA PRO A 20 -25.14 2.94 -10.12
C PRO A 20 -25.85 2.46 -8.84
N ASP A 21 -26.63 1.38 -8.91
CA ASP A 21 -27.35 0.84 -7.74
C ASP A 21 -26.35 0.41 -6.65
N PHE A 22 -25.25 -0.24 -7.05
CA PHE A 22 -24.18 -0.59 -6.13
C PHE A 22 -23.52 0.63 -5.48
N VAL A 23 -23.28 1.70 -6.23
CA VAL A 23 -22.67 2.92 -5.69
C VAL A 23 -23.60 3.59 -4.68
N GLU A 24 -24.91 3.60 -4.94
CA GLU A 24 -25.90 4.13 -4.00
C GLU A 24 -25.98 3.30 -2.71
N ASP A 25 -26.06 1.97 -2.84
CA ASP A 25 -26.04 1.05 -1.70
C ASP A 25 -24.74 1.21 -0.88
N LEU A 26 -23.61 1.38 -1.56
CA LEU A 26 -22.31 1.58 -0.94
C LEU A 26 -22.27 2.89 -0.13
N LYS A 27 -22.79 3.99 -0.68
CA LYS A 27 -22.86 5.28 0.03
C LYS A 27 -23.65 5.14 1.32
N GLN A 28 -24.84 4.54 1.26
CA GLN A 28 -25.69 4.34 2.44
C GLN A 28 -25.00 3.43 3.48
N PHE A 29 -24.33 2.38 3.03
CA PHE A 29 -23.58 1.47 3.90
C PHE A 29 -22.41 2.16 4.62
N LEU A 30 -21.58 2.91 3.87
CA LEU A 30 -20.39 3.57 4.43
C LEU A 30 -20.77 4.66 5.42
N HIS A 31 -21.81 5.44 5.12
CA HIS A 31 -22.31 6.48 6.00
C HIS A 31 -22.69 5.93 7.39
N GLY A 32 -23.26 4.72 7.44
CA GLY A 32 -23.61 4.05 8.70
C GLY A 32 -22.42 3.49 9.48
N CYS A 33 -21.22 3.37 8.88
CA CYS A 33 -20.06 2.72 9.49
C CYS A 33 -18.99 3.68 10.02
N ARG A 34 -19.15 5.00 9.76
CA ARG A 34 -18.08 6.00 9.86
C ARG A 34 -17.39 6.13 11.22
N ASP A 35 -18.08 5.89 12.34
CA ASP A 35 -17.54 6.18 13.67
C ASP A 35 -17.20 4.93 14.50
N SER A 36 -17.16 3.75 13.87
CA SER A 36 -17.05 2.48 14.60
C SER A 36 -15.62 2.02 14.90
N TYR A 37 -14.62 2.50 14.15
CA TYR A 37 -13.24 2.02 14.22
C TYR A 37 -12.22 3.14 13.93
N ASP A 38 -11.03 3.03 14.52
CA ASP A 38 -9.95 4.01 14.28
C ASP A 38 -9.45 3.97 12.83
N ILE A 39 -9.33 2.75 12.29
CA ILE A 39 -8.92 2.47 10.91
C ILE A 39 -9.95 1.56 10.25
N SER A 40 -10.39 1.95 9.06
CA SER A 40 -11.21 1.09 8.20
C SER A 40 -10.50 0.83 6.87
N VAL A 41 -10.45 -0.44 6.48
CA VAL A 41 -9.85 -0.88 5.21
C VAL A 41 -10.92 -1.54 4.37
N LEU A 42 -11.25 -0.93 3.24
CA LEU A 42 -12.13 -1.49 2.23
C LEU A 42 -11.30 -2.23 1.19
N VAL A 43 -11.61 -3.50 0.95
CA VAL A 43 -10.92 -4.35 -0.02
C VAL A 43 -11.94 -5.09 -0.87
N GLY A 44 -11.74 -5.18 -2.19
CA GLY A 44 -12.69 -5.93 -2.99
C GLY A 44 -12.40 -6.00 -4.48
N ASP A 45 -13.05 -6.95 -5.14
CA ASP A 45 -13.19 -6.96 -6.61
C ASP A 45 -14.50 -6.22 -6.94
N ILE A 46 -14.35 -4.98 -7.35
CA ILE A 46 -15.48 -4.05 -7.55
C ILE A 46 -15.98 -4.13 -9.00
N ASN A 47 -15.21 -4.67 -9.93
CA ASN A 47 -15.54 -4.68 -11.36
C ASN A 47 -15.98 -3.30 -11.89
N ILE A 48 -15.43 -2.21 -11.33
CA ILE A 48 -15.53 -0.83 -11.81
C ILE A 48 -14.10 -0.41 -12.13
N ASN A 49 -13.84 0.04 -13.36
CA ASN A 49 -12.48 0.40 -13.77
C ASN A 49 -12.10 1.78 -13.25
N SER A 50 -11.32 1.86 -12.17
CA SER A 50 -10.93 3.18 -11.60
C SER A 50 -10.01 4.01 -12.50
N LEU A 51 -9.48 3.44 -13.58
CA LEU A 51 -8.68 4.15 -14.58
C LEU A 51 -9.52 4.84 -15.66
N ASP A 52 -10.83 4.62 -15.68
CA ASP A 52 -11.75 5.17 -16.69
C ASP A 52 -12.33 6.52 -16.21
N SER A 53 -11.52 7.59 -16.29
CA SER A 53 -11.84 8.92 -15.76
C SER A 53 -13.04 9.61 -16.42
N GLU A 54 -13.36 9.22 -17.65
CA GLU A 54 -14.49 9.78 -18.42
C GLU A 54 -15.83 9.17 -18.01
N ASN A 55 -15.82 8.08 -17.23
CA ASN A 55 -17.01 7.38 -16.82
C ASN A 55 -17.58 7.99 -15.52
N HIS A 56 -18.75 8.62 -15.64
CA HIS A 56 -19.42 9.27 -14.50
C HIS A 56 -19.64 8.32 -13.31
N ILE A 57 -19.93 7.04 -13.54
CA ILE A 57 -20.12 6.07 -12.45
C ILE A 57 -18.82 5.79 -11.69
N VAL A 58 -17.68 5.82 -12.38
CA VAL A 58 -16.36 5.69 -11.74
C VAL A 58 -16.13 6.90 -10.82
N ASN A 59 -16.45 8.10 -11.29
CA ASN A 59 -16.33 9.32 -10.50
C ASN A 59 -17.28 9.33 -9.30
N GLU A 60 -18.53 8.90 -9.47
CA GLU A 60 -19.49 8.76 -8.36
C GLU A 60 -19.03 7.74 -7.32
N TYR A 61 -18.48 6.61 -7.76
CA TYR A 61 -17.90 5.60 -6.88
C TYR A 61 -16.71 6.18 -6.08
N LEU A 62 -15.78 6.85 -6.75
CA LEU A 62 -14.61 7.44 -6.08
C LEU A 62 -15.03 8.57 -5.13
N ASN A 63 -15.98 9.42 -5.52
CA ASN A 63 -16.52 10.48 -4.68
C ASN A 63 -17.20 9.89 -3.43
N ALA A 64 -17.97 8.81 -3.55
CA ALA A 64 -18.56 8.13 -2.40
C ALA A 64 -17.51 7.67 -1.38
N LEU A 65 -16.37 7.17 -1.85
CA LEU A 65 -15.26 6.81 -0.98
C LEU A 65 -14.63 8.05 -0.31
N TYR A 66 -14.36 9.09 -1.09
CA TYR A 66 -13.72 10.31 -0.60
C TYR A 66 -14.59 11.09 0.39
N GLU A 67 -15.90 11.18 0.16
CA GLU A 67 -16.87 11.81 1.06
C GLU A 67 -16.85 11.18 2.46
N GLU A 68 -16.64 9.87 2.51
CA GLU A 68 -16.56 9.12 3.76
C GLU A 68 -15.14 9.08 4.36
N GLY A 69 -14.12 9.62 3.66
CA GLY A 69 -12.74 9.72 4.13
C GLY A 69 -11.82 8.56 3.69
N TYR A 70 -12.29 7.70 2.78
CA TYR A 70 -11.46 6.64 2.21
C TYR A 70 -10.55 7.17 1.11
N ILE A 71 -9.29 6.75 1.14
CA ILE A 71 -8.29 7.05 0.12
C ILE A 71 -7.95 5.76 -0.64
N SER A 72 -8.10 5.78 -1.97
CA SER A 72 -7.65 4.67 -2.83
C SER A 72 -6.13 4.51 -2.75
N THR A 73 -5.69 3.29 -2.46
CA THR A 73 -4.27 2.93 -2.36
C THR A 73 -3.74 2.23 -3.61
N ILE A 74 -4.63 1.80 -4.51
CA ILE A 74 -4.27 1.18 -5.80
C ILE A 74 -4.67 2.15 -6.92
N ASN A 75 -3.68 2.82 -7.48
CA ASN A 75 -3.85 3.79 -8.56
C ASN A 75 -3.18 3.34 -9.87
N THR A 76 -3.01 2.02 -10.03
CA THR A 76 -2.45 1.37 -11.22
C THR A 76 -3.28 0.14 -11.58
N TYR A 77 -3.08 -0.41 -12.77
CA TYR A 77 -3.87 -1.55 -13.24
C TYR A 77 -3.65 -2.81 -12.40
N THR A 78 -4.72 -3.55 -12.15
CA THR A 78 -4.69 -4.84 -11.45
C THR A 78 -4.89 -6.01 -12.41
N ARG A 79 -5.46 -5.75 -13.60
CA ARG A 79 -5.64 -6.71 -14.70
C ARG A 79 -5.07 -6.14 -16.00
N LYS A 80 -4.46 -7.02 -16.79
CA LYS A 80 -3.95 -6.73 -18.13
C LYS A 80 -4.37 -7.84 -19.08
N GLN A 81 -5.03 -7.48 -20.18
CA GLN A 81 -5.44 -8.41 -21.23
C GLN A 81 -5.01 -7.85 -22.59
N GLY A 82 -3.96 -8.44 -23.17
CA GLY A 82 -3.30 -7.86 -24.34
C GLY A 82 -2.73 -6.47 -24.00
N ASP A 83 -3.13 -5.47 -24.78
CA ASP A 83 -2.74 -4.06 -24.57
C ASP A 83 -3.71 -3.29 -23.68
N THR A 84 -4.87 -3.86 -23.35
CA THR A 84 -5.85 -3.24 -22.47
C THR A 84 -5.49 -3.48 -21.01
N VAL A 85 -5.56 -2.41 -20.21
CA VAL A 85 -5.31 -2.43 -18.76
C VAL A 85 -6.55 -1.94 -18.02
N SER A 86 -6.82 -2.54 -16.86
CA SER A 86 -7.91 -2.13 -15.97
C SER A 86 -7.53 -2.27 -14.50
N CYS A 87 -8.07 -1.40 -13.67
CA CYS A 87 -7.99 -1.50 -12.21
C CYS A 87 -9.38 -1.88 -11.71
N LEU A 88 -9.58 -3.16 -11.36
CA LEU A 88 -10.87 -3.68 -10.89
C LEU A 88 -10.83 -4.15 -9.42
N ASP A 89 -9.62 -4.38 -8.90
CA ASP A 89 -9.40 -4.81 -7.52
C ASP A 89 -8.99 -3.58 -6.71
N HIS A 90 -9.83 -3.17 -5.76
CA HIS A 90 -9.67 -1.91 -5.04
C HIS A 90 -9.28 -2.17 -3.59
N ILE A 91 -8.37 -1.31 -3.08
CA ILE A 91 -8.04 -1.23 -1.66
C ILE A 91 -8.08 0.25 -1.29
N SER A 92 -8.96 0.60 -0.37
CA SER A 92 -9.12 1.97 0.12
C SER A 92 -9.01 1.98 1.64
N VAL A 93 -8.34 3.00 2.19
CA VAL A 93 -8.12 3.12 3.62
C VAL A 93 -8.72 4.42 4.12
N ASN A 94 -9.47 4.34 5.20
CA ASN A 94 -9.90 5.48 5.99
C ASN A 94 -9.16 5.45 7.33
N ASN A 95 -8.60 6.59 7.70
CA ASN A 95 -8.00 6.78 9.01
C ASN A 95 -8.58 8.06 9.60
N HIS A 96 -9.42 7.92 10.62
CA HIS A 96 -10.02 9.05 11.31
C HIS A 96 -8.97 9.86 12.10
N ASN A 97 -7.80 9.26 12.34
CA ASN A 97 -6.62 9.95 12.84
C ASN A 97 -5.59 10.13 11.72
N PRO A 98 -4.86 11.25 11.62
CA PRO A 98 -3.81 11.45 10.62
C PRO A 98 -2.55 10.65 10.98
N VAL A 99 -2.64 9.33 11.15
CA VAL A 99 -1.48 8.46 11.11
C VAL A 99 -1.31 8.05 9.65
N ILE A 100 -0.23 8.52 9.04
CA ILE A 100 0.14 8.15 7.68
C ILE A 100 0.41 6.64 7.67
N LEU A 101 -0.61 5.84 7.37
CA LEU A 101 -0.44 4.43 7.07
C LEU A 101 0.14 4.34 5.67
N GLY A 102 1.46 4.55 5.56
CA GLY A 102 2.21 4.42 4.33
C GLY A 102 2.32 2.97 3.92
N ILE A 103 1.25 2.38 3.35
CA ILE A 103 1.33 1.08 2.70
C ILE A 103 2.05 1.29 1.37
N THR A 104 3.38 1.29 1.41
CA THR A 104 4.20 1.35 0.19
C THR A 104 4.23 -0.03 -0.43
N PHE A 105 3.45 -0.24 -1.48
CA PHE A 105 3.65 -1.38 -2.36
C PHE A 105 4.88 -1.09 -3.22
N PRO A 106 5.98 -1.87 -3.13
CA PRO A 106 7.12 -1.63 -3.99
C PRO A 106 6.67 -1.79 -5.44
N GLU A 107 6.85 -0.73 -6.24
CA GLU A 107 6.76 -0.78 -7.70
C GLU A 107 7.86 -1.72 -8.22
N GLY A 108 7.56 -3.01 -8.21
CA GLY A 108 8.43 -4.06 -8.69
C GLY A 108 8.01 -4.48 -10.08
N ASN A 109 8.74 -4.00 -11.08
CA ASN A 109 8.81 -4.53 -12.45
C ASN A 109 8.38 -6.01 -12.54
N ARG A 110 7.13 -6.26 -12.95
CA ARG A 110 6.65 -7.61 -13.25
C ARG A 110 7.11 -8.00 -14.66
N LYS A 111 8.38 -8.40 -14.76
CA LYS A 111 8.83 -9.33 -15.79
C LYS A 111 9.70 -10.44 -15.19
N SER A 112 9.44 -11.65 -15.67
CA SER A 112 10.24 -12.88 -15.63
C SER A 112 10.20 -13.81 -14.39
N ASP A 113 9.77 -15.04 -14.72
CA ASP A 113 10.02 -16.38 -14.19
C ASP A 113 9.74 -16.73 -12.73
N VAL A 114 8.73 -17.58 -12.57
CA VAL A 114 8.33 -18.29 -11.35
C VAL A 114 9.17 -19.58 -11.19
N ARG A 115 10.49 -19.44 -11.20
CA ARG A 115 11.39 -20.49 -10.71
C ARG A 115 12.36 -19.91 -9.67
N GLY A 116 12.06 -20.21 -8.41
CA GLY A 116 13.04 -20.20 -7.33
C GLY A 116 13.61 -18.84 -6.90
N LYS A 117 12.86 -17.73 -6.95
CA LYS A 117 13.35 -16.46 -6.37
C LYS A 117 13.60 -16.63 -4.87
N VAL A 118 14.88 -16.55 -4.50
CA VAL A 118 15.34 -16.46 -3.13
C VAL A 118 14.71 -15.20 -2.52
N GLN A 119 13.93 -15.37 -1.45
CA GLN A 119 13.38 -14.24 -0.72
C GLN A 119 14.41 -13.71 0.27
N TYR A 120 14.50 -12.38 0.37
CA TYR A 120 15.34 -11.70 1.34
C TYR A 120 14.46 -10.86 2.26
N LYS A 121 14.80 -10.80 3.55
CA LYS A 121 14.22 -9.90 4.53
C LYS A 121 15.26 -8.85 4.87
N SER A 122 14.96 -7.58 4.58
CA SER A 122 15.74 -6.45 5.06
C SER A 122 15.14 -5.93 6.36
N GLN A 123 15.99 -5.66 7.34
CA GLN A 123 15.60 -5.08 8.62
C GLN A 123 16.61 -4.00 8.99
N ILE A 124 16.10 -2.81 9.31
CA ILE A 124 16.90 -1.69 9.80
C ILE A 124 17.07 -1.83 11.31
N ASP A 125 18.30 -1.69 11.79
CA ASP A 125 18.60 -1.60 13.22
C ASP A 125 18.47 -0.14 13.67
N TYR A 126 17.27 0.25 14.11
CA TYR A 126 16.96 1.64 14.46
C TYR A 126 17.75 2.15 15.66
N THR A 127 18.13 1.28 16.60
CA THR A 127 18.93 1.67 17.76
C THR A 127 20.33 2.10 17.34
N GLN A 128 21.02 1.27 16.53
CA GLN A 128 22.35 1.62 16.02
C GLN A 128 22.31 2.79 15.04
N LEU A 129 21.24 2.91 14.25
CA LEU A 129 21.05 4.03 13.35
C LEU A 129 20.90 5.34 14.12
N ALA A 130 20.13 5.35 15.21
CA ALA A 130 19.94 6.53 16.05
C ALA A 130 21.26 6.96 16.72
N GLU A 131 21.97 6.03 17.37
CA GLU A 131 23.29 6.29 17.98
C GLU A 131 24.27 6.88 16.96
N ARG A 132 24.24 6.39 15.71
CA ARG A 132 25.13 6.89 14.68
C ARG A 132 24.74 8.27 14.17
N LEU A 133 23.45 8.54 13.98
CA LEU A 133 22.96 9.85 13.52
C LEU A 133 23.20 10.94 14.57
N GLU A 134 23.15 10.59 15.85
CA GLU A 134 23.49 11.50 16.96
C GLU A 134 24.98 11.88 16.96
N GLY A 135 25.86 10.97 16.55
CA GLY A 135 27.31 11.20 16.46
C GLY A 135 27.80 11.76 15.12
N GLU A 136 26.90 11.99 14.15
CA GLU A 136 27.28 12.41 12.81
C GLU A 136 27.54 13.94 12.75
N ASN A 137 28.62 14.34 12.08
CA ASN A 137 28.97 15.76 11.96
C ASN A 137 28.28 16.37 10.74
N TRP A 138 27.18 17.07 10.97
CA TRP A 138 26.38 17.74 9.94
C TRP A 138 26.98 19.05 9.41
N GLY A 139 28.13 19.50 9.95
CA GLY A 139 28.78 20.76 9.56
C GLY A 139 29.06 20.87 8.06
N HIS A 140 29.49 19.77 7.45
CA HIS A 140 29.81 19.70 6.02
C HIS A 140 28.61 19.98 5.09
N ILE A 141 27.38 19.87 5.60
CA ILE A 141 26.16 20.15 4.84
C ILE A 141 25.93 21.66 4.71
N TYR A 142 26.38 22.43 5.70
CA TYR A 142 26.23 23.88 5.74
C TYR A 142 27.30 24.61 4.91
N ASP A 143 28.40 23.93 4.57
CA ASP A 143 29.47 24.48 3.74
C ASP A 143 29.14 24.51 2.24
N VAL A 144 27.98 23.97 1.85
CA VAL A 144 27.56 23.91 0.44
C VAL A 144 26.85 25.20 0.04
N GLY A 145 27.28 25.80 -1.07
CA GLY A 145 26.90 27.16 -1.47
C GLY A 145 25.45 27.35 -1.92
N SER A 146 24.63 26.29 -2.01
CA SER A 146 23.21 26.40 -2.39
C SER A 146 22.33 25.52 -1.50
N ALA A 147 21.15 26.05 -1.13
CA ALA A 147 20.19 25.32 -0.28
C ALA A 147 19.73 23.98 -0.89
N LYS A 148 19.68 23.91 -2.22
CA LYS A 148 19.33 22.68 -2.95
C LYS A 148 20.41 21.61 -2.74
N ASP A 149 21.67 22.00 -2.82
CA ASP A 149 22.79 21.08 -2.68
C ASP A 149 22.98 20.66 -1.21
N CYS A 150 22.69 21.54 -0.25
CA CYS A 150 22.58 21.18 1.17
C CYS A 150 21.52 20.11 1.41
N ALA A 151 20.32 20.30 0.85
CA ALA A 151 19.22 19.35 1.00
C ALA A 151 19.56 17.98 0.38
N GLN A 152 20.23 17.99 -0.78
CA GLN A 152 20.66 16.77 -1.44
C GLN A 152 21.74 16.04 -0.63
N ALA A 153 22.75 16.77 -0.14
CA ALA A 153 23.79 16.21 0.73
C ALA A 153 23.20 15.58 2.00
N PHE A 154 22.20 16.21 2.61
CA PHE A 154 21.48 15.66 3.76
C PHE A 154 20.80 14.34 3.43
N VAL A 155 20.03 14.31 2.33
CA VAL A 155 19.32 13.12 1.89
C VAL A 155 20.29 11.98 1.59
N ASP A 156 21.42 12.27 0.95
CA ASP A 156 22.41 11.27 0.57
C ASP A 156 23.13 10.68 1.78
N THR A 157 23.52 11.51 2.74
CA THR A 157 24.11 11.07 4.02
C THR A 157 23.11 10.21 4.80
N LEU A 158 21.85 10.63 4.90
CA LEU A 158 20.82 9.85 5.58
C LEU A 158 20.58 8.49 4.89
N LYS A 159 20.48 8.47 3.56
CA LYS A 159 20.36 7.21 2.79
C LYS A 159 21.56 6.29 3.00
N HIS A 160 22.76 6.86 3.07
CA HIS A 160 23.99 6.11 3.33
C HIS A 160 23.95 5.42 4.69
N HIS A 161 23.55 6.12 5.76
CA HIS A 161 23.39 5.51 7.09
C HIS A 161 22.31 4.44 7.08
N ILE A 162 21.12 4.72 6.55
CA ILE A 162 20.03 3.74 6.46
C ILE A 162 20.51 2.45 5.79
N LYS A 163 21.23 2.57 4.67
CA LYS A 163 21.76 1.42 3.94
C LYS A 163 22.79 0.64 4.77
N SER A 164 23.69 1.33 5.46
CA SER A 164 24.75 0.72 6.26
C SER A 164 24.22 -0.05 7.48
N TYR A 165 23.09 0.38 8.04
CA TYR A 165 22.42 -0.27 9.16
C TYR A 165 21.23 -1.15 8.75
N THR A 166 21.04 -1.38 7.45
CA THR A 166 20.08 -2.36 6.95
C THR A 166 20.74 -3.73 6.85
N LYS A 167 20.31 -4.67 7.69
CA LYS A 167 20.70 -6.07 7.58
C LYS A 167 19.77 -6.78 6.61
N THR A 168 20.33 -7.36 5.55
CA THR A 168 19.59 -8.22 4.63
C THR A 168 19.91 -9.68 4.93
N SER A 169 18.87 -10.46 5.25
CA SER A 169 18.99 -11.88 5.54
C SER A 169 18.23 -12.72 4.51
N LYS A 170 18.81 -13.85 4.11
CA LYS A 170 18.14 -14.79 3.21
C LYS A 170 17.04 -15.54 3.97
N ILE A 171 15.82 -15.48 3.48
CA ILE A 171 14.71 -16.24 4.05
C ILE A 171 14.86 -17.69 3.60
N LEU A 172 15.11 -18.58 4.56
CA LEU A 172 15.15 -20.02 4.31
C LEU A 172 13.74 -20.52 4.00
N ARG A 173 13.62 -21.43 3.02
CA ARG A 173 12.33 -21.99 2.57
C ARG A 173 11.51 -22.62 3.70
N LYS A 174 12.17 -23.12 4.75
CA LYS A 174 11.55 -23.66 5.97
C LYS A 174 10.79 -22.62 6.81
N HIS A 175 11.10 -21.33 6.67
CA HIS A 175 10.42 -20.23 7.37
C HIS A 175 9.29 -19.61 6.55
N CYS A 176 9.17 -19.96 5.27
CA CYS A 176 8.01 -19.60 4.46
C CYS A 176 6.84 -20.50 4.87
N LYS A 177 5.96 -20.00 5.76
CA LYS A 177 4.72 -20.71 6.13
C LYS A 177 3.96 -21.08 4.85
N ARG A 178 3.58 -22.36 4.71
CA ARG A 178 2.65 -22.78 3.66
C ARG A 178 1.33 -22.04 3.86
N LYS A 179 0.83 -21.39 2.81
CA LYS A 179 -0.48 -20.75 2.85
C LYS A 179 -1.53 -21.84 3.12
N ILE A 180 -2.38 -21.63 4.14
CA ILE A 180 -3.31 -22.63 4.67
C ILE A 180 -4.28 -23.16 3.60
N TRP A 181 -4.65 -22.33 2.61
CA TRP A 181 -5.54 -22.70 1.52
C TRP A 181 -4.94 -23.64 0.46
N ARG A 182 -3.63 -23.88 0.46
CA ARG A 182 -3.03 -24.92 -0.41
C ARG A 182 -3.20 -26.28 0.26
N THR A 183 -4.34 -26.91 0.04
CA THR A 183 -4.60 -28.28 0.48
C THR A 183 -3.75 -29.27 -0.32
N ASN A 184 -3.40 -30.40 0.31
CA ASN A 184 -2.61 -31.45 -0.33
C ASN A 184 -3.27 -32.04 -1.59
N GLY A 185 -4.58 -31.86 -1.79
CA GLY A 185 -5.31 -32.32 -2.97
C GLY A 185 -5.00 -31.56 -4.28
N LEU A 186 -4.30 -30.41 -4.21
CA LEU A 186 -3.83 -29.65 -5.37
C LEU A 186 -2.39 -29.99 -5.78
N LEU A 187 -1.77 -30.96 -5.13
CA LEU A 187 -0.43 -31.44 -5.43
C LEU A 187 -0.57 -32.83 -6.06
N LYS A 188 -0.42 -32.91 -7.38
CA LYS A 188 -0.09 -34.16 -8.08
C LYS A 188 1.37 -34.48 -7.87
#